data_AF-A0A7S1TUU3-F1
#
_entry.id   AF-A0A7S1TUU3-F1
#
_cell.length_a   1.000
_cell.length_b   1.000
_cell.length_c   1.000
_cell.angle_alpha   90.00
_cell.angle_beta   90.00
_cell.angle_gamma   90.00
#
_symmetry.space_group_name_H-M   'P 1'
#
loop_
_entity.id
_entity.type
_entity.pdbx_description
1 polymer ?
#
loop_
_entity_poly.entity_id
_entity_poly.type
_entity_poly.pdbx_seq_one_letter_code
_entity_poly.pdbx_strand_id
1 'polypeptide(L)'
;ACLSPEDLLGLKEFSLLLIQQGVIPSMERRIGFLKQVVAKARLGVRNTIRSFFRAGREDTGAAALSSLVTSNIKVRYPFHRIEAQMRLLADSAFMVGDYDLALSTYKLARDDYRNDRTLMHLAGACEMIYVCAYAMNLGRRDVEGYRQAAAEAHLRSVEESGGTSQAPQLQQRLNSRFVFWLYDACTAEAASAVRRGDVDPDRILAPP
;
A
#
# COMPACT_ATOMS: atom_id res chain seq x y z
N ALA A 1 -39.96 9.04 -11.00
CA ALA A 1 -39.22 9.36 -12.24
C ALA A 1 -38.20 8.26 -12.45
N CYS A 2 -38.22 7.59 -13.60
CA CYS A 2 -37.27 6.56 -13.97
C CYS A 2 -36.36 7.14 -15.06
N LEU A 3 -35.06 6.84 -15.04
CA LEU A 3 -34.12 7.26 -16.08
C LEU A 3 -34.53 6.66 -17.43
N SER A 4 -34.42 7.44 -18.51
CA SER A 4 -34.63 6.91 -19.85
C SER A 4 -33.47 5.99 -20.28
N PRO A 5 -33.67 5.06 -21.22
CA PRO A 5 -32.58 4.27 -21.79
C PRO A 5 -31.44 5.14 -22.35
N GLU A 6 -31.76 6.29 -22.94
CA GLU A 6 -30.81 7.26 -23.45
C GLU A 6 -29.96 7.88 -22.33
N ASP A 7 -30.57 8.22 -21.19
CA ASP A 7 -29.85 8.74 -20.02
C ASP A 7 -28.89 7.70 -19.45
N LEU A 8 -29.27 6.42 -19.43
CA LEU A 8 -28.42 5.33 -18.97
C LEU A 8 -27.18 5.17 -19.88
N LEU A 9 -27.36 5.28 -21.20
CA LEU A 9 -26.26 5.27 -22.16
C LEU A 9 -25.35 6.50 -21.98
N GLY A 10 -25.95 7.68 -21.83
CA GLY A 10 -25.20 8.92 -21.60
C GLY A 10 -24.39 8.87 -20.31
N LEU A 11 -24.94 8.32 -19.23
CA LEU A 11 -24.21 8.14 -17.97
C LEU A 11 -23.05 7.15 -18.11
N LYS A 12 -23.23 6.07 -18.88
CA LYS A 12 -22.15 5.12 -19.18
C LYS A 12 -21.03 5.79 -19.97
N GLU A 13 -21.35 6.54 -21.01
CA GLU A 13 -20.36 7.26 -21.82
C GLU A 13 -19.63 8.32 -21.01
N PHE A 14 -20.36 9.12 -20.22
CA PHE A 14 -19.78 10.08 -19.28
C PHE A 14 -18.83 9.40 -18.29
N SER A 15 -19.22 8.26 -17.71
CA SER A 15 -18.37 7.53 -16.76
C SER A 15 -17.03 7.10 -17.39
N LEU A 16 -17.06 6.62 -18.63
CA LEU A 16 -15.86 6.23 -19.37
C LEU A 16 -14.98 7.45 -19.67
N LEU A 17 -15.58 8.56 -20.12
CA LEU A 17 -14.86 9.81 -20.39
C LEU A 17 -14.23 10.38 -19.12
N LEU A 18 -14.96 10.38 -18.01
CA LEU A 18 -14.46 10.86 -16.70
C LEU A 18 -13.25 10.05 -16.24
N ILE A 19 -13.31 8.72 -16.37
CA ILE A 19 -12.21 7.84 -15.98
C ILE A 19 -11.00 8.07 -16.89
N GLN A 20 -11.21 8.06 -18.21
CA GLN A 20 -10.13 8.14 -19.20
C GLN A 20 -9.45 9.52 -19.25
N GLN A 21 -10.22 10.60 -19.14
CA GLN A 21 -9.72 11.97 -19.31
C GLN A 21 -9.48 12.69 -17.98
N GLY A 22 -10.14 12.28 -16.90
CA GLY A 22 -10.04 12.91 -15.59
C GLY A 22 -9.20 12.09 -14.61
N VAL A 23 -9.71 10.91 -14.25
CA VAL A 23 -9.17 10.12 -13.13
C VAL A 23 -7.79 9.55 -13.45
N ILE A 24 -7.64 8.82 -14.56
CA ILE A 24 -6.37 8.16 -14.93
C ILE A 24 -5.24 9.20 -15.08
N PRO A 25 -5.38 10.29 -15.86
CA PRO A 25 -4.30 11.26 -16.02
C PRO A 25 -3.92 11.97 -14.71
N SER A 26 -4.90 12.17 -13.81
CA SER A 26 -4.64 12.76 -12.49
C SER A 26 -3.85 11.82 -11.59
N MET A 27 -4.17 10.52 -11.64
CA MET A 27 -3.45 9.47 -10.93
C MET A 27 -2.02 9.30 -11.46
N GLU A 28 -1.83 9.29 -12.77
CA GLU A 28 -0.50 9.24 -13.39
C GLU A 28 0.38 10.42 -12.98
N ARG A 29 -0.17 11.64 -12.99
CA ARG A 29 0.53 12.85 -12.52
C ARG A 29 0.91 12.72 -11.05
N ARG A 30 0.02 12.19 -10.22
CA ARG A 30 0.25 11.96 -8.79
C ARG A 30 1.37 10.95 -8.56
N ILE A 31 1.35 9.83 -9.27
CA ILE A 31 2.39 8.79 -9.23
C ILE A 31 3.73 9.37 -9.68
N GLY A 32 3.76 10.11 -10.78
CA GLY A 32 4.97 10.78 -11.29
C GLY A 32 5.59 11.71 -10.25
N PHE A 33 4.77 12.56 -9.60
CA PHE A 33 5.22 13.41 -8.51
C PHE A 33 5.77 12.60 -7.33
N LEU A 34 5.05 11.56 -6.89
CA LEU A 34 5.47 10.72 -5.77
C LEU A 34 6.79 10.00 -6.04
N LYS A 35 6.98 9.46 -7.26
CA LYS A 35 8.25 8.86 -7.70
C LYS A 35 9.39 9.85 -7.54
N GLN A 36 9.21 11.10 -7.97
CA GLN A 36 10.24 12.13 -7.83
C GLN A 36 10.56 12.45 -6.36
N VAL A 37 9.54 12.54 -5.50
CA VAL A 37 9.78 12.84 -4.08
C VAL A 37 10.53 11.70 -3.38
N VAL A 38 10.11 10.45 -3.59
CA VAL A 38 10.76 9.27 -3.02
C VAL A 38 12.20 9.12 -3.54
N ALA A 39 12.41 9.32 -4.84
CA ALA A 39 13.74 9.26 -5.44
C ALA A 39 14.68 10.35 -4.89
N LYS A 40 14.21 11.60 -4.79
CA LYS A 40 14.99 12.71 -4.21
C LYS A 40 15.39 12.43 -2.76
N ALA A 41 14.46 11.90 -1.95
CA ALA A 41 14.74 11.55 -0.58
C ALA A 41 15.81 10.45 -0.46
N ARG A 42 15.68 9.37 -1.24
CA ARG A 42 16.64 8.25 -1.19
C ARG A 42 18.02 8.60 -1.75
N LEU A 43 18.09 9.44 -2.77
CA LEU A 43 19.36 9.98 -3.28
C LEU A 43 20.01 10.98 -2.31
N GLY A 44 19.20 11.83 -1.65
CA GLY A 44 19.64 12.78 -0.64
C GLY A 44 20.25 12.09 0.58
N VAL A 45 19.60 11.05 1.10
CA VAL A 45 20.11 10.24 2.22
C VAL A 45 21.46 9.59 1.88
N ARG A 46 21.62 9.05 0.66
CA ARG A 46 22.89 8.46 0.22
C ARG A 46 24.04 9.48 0.18
N ASN A 47 23.74 10.73 -0.16
CA ASN A 47 24.73 11.80 -0.16
C ASN A 47 25.08 12.27 1.26
N THR A 48 24.10 12.34 2.17
CA THR A 48 24.32 12.66 3.59
C THR A 48 25.14 11.60 4.32
N ILE A 49 24.93 10.32 4.01
CA ILE A 49 25.74 9.22 4.59
C ILE A 49 27.18 9.31 4.09
N ARG A 50 27.39 9.63 2.81
CA ARG A 50 28.75 9.86 2.27
C ARG A 50 29.47 11.04 2.93
N SER A 51 28.77 12.14 3.22
CA SER A 51 29.37 13.26 3.95
C SER A 51 29.65 12.92 5.41
N PHE A 52 28.80 12.11 6.06
CA PHE A 52 29.03 11.64 7.43
C PHE A 52 30.24 10.70 7.55
N PHE A 53 30.46 9.82 6.56
CA PHE A 53 31.65 8.96 6.53
C PHE A 53 32.94 9.69 6.12
N ARG A 54 32.87 10.93 5.63
CA ARG A 54 34.04 11.77 5.31
C ARG A 54 34.33 12.83 6.39
N ALA A 55 33.37 13.14 7.26
CA ALA A 55 33.55 14.00 8.41
C ALA A 55 34.10 13.19 9.60
N GLY A 56 35.36 12.77 9.47
CA GLY A 56 36.12 12.31 10.62
C GLY A 56 36.35 13.48 11.58
N ARG A 57 35.79 13.34 12.79
CA ARG A 57 36.26 13.95 14.05
C ARG A 57 36.06 15.48 14.17
N GLU A 58 34.98 15.88 14.84
CA GLU A 58 34.95 16.87 15.94
C GLU A 58 33.51 17.06 16.49
N ASP A 59 33.46 17.50 17.73
CA ASP A 59 32.40 17.31 18.73
C ASP A 59 31.02 17.97 18.49
N THR A 60 30.10 17.51 19.35
CA THR A 60 28.94 18.20 19.94
C THR A 60 27.59 18.13 19.21
N GLY A 61 26.63 17.52 19.93
CA GLY A 61 25.27 17.34 19.49
C GLY A 61 24.41 18.59 19.54
N ALA A 62 23.36 18.57 18.72
CA ALA A 62 22.04 19.16 18.96
C ALA A 62 21.21 18.99 17.67
N ALA A 63 20.40 17.94 17.59
CA ALA A 63 19.33 17.85 16.60
C ALA A 63 18.13 17.09 17.16
N ALA A 64 17.77 17.38 18.40
CA ALA A 64 16.48 17.03 18.99
C ALA A 64 15.58 18.26 19.00
N LEU A 65 15.32 18.85 17.83
CA LEU A 65 14.44 20.01 17.73
C LEU A 65 13.53 19.94 16.50
N SER A 66 12.59 18.98 16.52
CA SER A 66 11.36 19.10 15.72
C SER A 66 10.21 18.32 16.36
N SER A 67 10.18 18.27 17.70
CA SER A 67 9.10 17.64 18.48
C SER A 67 8.39 18.71 19.31
N LEU A 68 7.75 19.66 18.65
CA LEU A 68 6.78 20.51 19.32
C LEU A 68 5.73 20.95 18.31
N VAL A 69 4.56 20.30 18.35
CA VAL A 69 3.21 20.89 18.21
C VAL A 69 2.18 19.79 17.89
N THR A 70 1.17 19.72 18.76
CA THR A 70 -0.16 19.05 18.66
C THR A 70 -0.31 17.61 19.20
N SER A 71 -1.02 17.54 20.33
CA SER A 71 -1.81 16.43 20.92
C SER A 71 -1.13 15.07 21.18
N ASN A 72 -1.51 14.42 22.29
CA ASN A 72 -0.97 13.16 22.84
C ASN A 72 -1.17 11.89 21.97
N ILE A 73 -1.15 12.02 20.64
CA ILE A 73 -1.04 10.90 19.70
C ILE A 73 0.19 11.19 18.82
N LYS A 74 1.33 10.64 19.22
CA LYS A 74 2.55 10.72 18.40
C LYS A 74 2.38 9.85 17.16
N VAL A 75 1.79 10.40 16.10
CA VAL A 75 1.68 9.74 14.79
C VAL A 75 3.11 9.49 14.29
N ARG A 76 3.50 8.22 14.16
CA ARG A 76 4.88 7.86 13.80
C ARG A 76 5.22 8.20 12.35
N TYR A 77 4.26 8.07 11.44
CA TYR A 77 4.42 8.41 10.02
C TYR A 77 3.40 9.46 9.59
N PRO A 78 3.62 10.75 9.90
CA PRO A 78 2.81 11.82 9.34
C PRO A 78 3.01 11.92 7.82
N PHE A 79 2.03 12.50 7.11
CA PHE A 79 1.95 12.50 5.64
C PHE A 79 3.19 13.07 4.90
N HIS A 80 3.98 13.93 5.55
CA HIS A 80 5.17 14.54 4.97
C HIS A 80 6.41 13.63 5.05
N ARG A 81 6.35 12.52 5.81
CA ARG A 81 7.43 11.56 5.94
C ARG A 81 7.59 10.73 4.67
N ILE A 82 8.83 10.38 4.36
CA ILE A 82 9.16 9.66 3.12
C ILE A 82 8.59 8.25 3.15
N GLU A 83 8.51 7.62 4.32
CA GLU A 83 7.92 6.32 4.52
C GLU A 83 6.40 6.35 4.23
N ALA A 84 5.70 7.42 4.63
CA ALA A 84 4.29 7.62 4.32
C ALA A 84 4.06 7.92 2.84
N GLN A 85 4.92 8.73 2.23
CA GLN A 85 4.83 9.06 0.80
C GLN A 85 5.17 7.86 -0.09
N MET A 86 6.11 7.02 0.33
CA MET A 86 6.46 5.78 -0.34
C MET A 86 5.33 4.76 -0.25
N ARG A 87 4.66 4.66 0.91
CA ARG A 87 3.44 3.87 1.02
C ARG A 87 2.34 4.37 0.08
N LEU A 88 2.12 5.67 0.06
CA LEU A 88 1.12 6.28 -0.83
C LEU A 88 1.46 6.11 -2.32
N LEU A 89 2.76 6.10 -2.69
CA LEU A 89 3.20 5.77 -4.03
C LEU A 89 2.80 4.35 -4.41
N ALA A 90 3.07 3.38 -3.53
CA ALA A 90 2.72 1.98 -3.75
C ALA A 90 1.20 1.79 -3.84
N ASP A 91 0.43 2.40 -2.93
CA ASP A 91 -1.03 2.35 -2.95
C ASP A 91 -1.59 3.00 -4.24
N SER A 92 -1.00 4.11 -4.71
CA SER A 92 -1.41 4.77 -5.95
C SER A 92 -1.11 3.93 -7.19
N ALA A 93 0.05 3.26 -7.22
CA ALA A 93 0.43 2.34 -8.29
C ALA A 93 -0.49 1.11 -8.34
N PHE A 94 -0.84 0.58 -7.16
CA PHE A 94 -1.78 -0.54 -7.03
C PHE A 94 -3.16 -0.19 -7.59
N MET A 95 -3.68 1.01 -7.31
CA MET A 95 -5.00 1.44 -7.80
C MET A 95 -5.09 1.55 -9.32
N VAL A 96 -3.98 1.83 -10.02
CA VAL A 96 -3.94 1.90 -11.50
C VAL A 96 -3.53 0.57 -12.15
N GLY A 97 -3.30 -0.48 -11.36
CA GLY A 97 -2.91 -1.80 -11.86
C GLY A 97 -1.41 -1.97 -12.18
N ASP A 98 -0.56 -0.99 -11.87
CA ASP A 98 0.91 -1.11 -11.99
C ASP A 98 1.46 -1.88 -10.78
N TYR A 99 1.19 -3.19 -10.77
CA TYR A 99 1.53 -4.07 -9.65
C TYR A 99 3.03 -4.28 -9.47
N ASP A 100 3.83 -4.20 -10.55
CA ASP A 100 5.29 -4.26 -10.47
C ASP A 100 5.88 -3.09 -9.67
N LEU A 101 5.42 -1.87 -9.97
CA LEU A 101 5.81 -0.68 -9.22
C LEU A 101 5.30 -0.74 -7.78
N ALA A 102 4.05 -1.16 -7.59
CA ALA A 102 3.47 -1.30 -6.26
C ALA A 102 4.28 -2.29 -5.41
N LEU A 103 4.53 -3.50 -5.93
CA LEU A 103 5.25 -4.58 -5.25
C LEU A 103 6.68 -4.15 -4.85
N SER A 104 7.43 -3.58 -5.80
CA SER A 104 8.79 -3.10 -5.53
C SER A 104 8.81 -1.98 -4.48
N THR A 105 7.87 -1.04 -4.55
CA THR A 105 7.76 0.08 -3.60
C THR A 105 7.31 -0.40 -2.21
N TYR A 106 6.38 -1.35 -2.11
CA TYR A 106 5.98 -1.93 -0.83
C TYR A 106 7.12 -2.69 -0.15
N LYS A 107 7.98 -3.40 -0.91
CA LYS A 107 9.16 -4.05 -0.36
C LYS A 107 10.12 -3.04 0.29
N LEU A 108 10.33 -1.89 -0.34
CA LEU A 108 11.11 -0.80 0.23
C LEU A 108 10.48 -0.25 1.52
N ALA A 109 9.17 -0.01 1.52
CA ALA A 109 8.44 0.47 2.70
C ALA A 109 8.48 -0.56 3.84
N ARG A 110 8.32 -1.85 3.54
CA ARG A 110 8.44 -2.96 4.50
C ARG A 110 9.79 -2.94 5.20
N ASP A 111 10.88 -2.77 4.43
CA ASP A 111 12.23 -2.78 5.00
C ASP A 111 12.46 -1.57 5.93
N ASP A 112 11.95 -0.39 5.55
CA ASP A 112 12.00 0.80 6.42
C ASP A 112 11.17 0.58 7.72
N TYR A 113 9.97 0.02 7.63
CA TYR A 113 9.14 -0.31 8.82
C TYR A 113 9.77 -1.38 9.72
N ARG A 114 10.47 -2.35 9.12
CA ARG A 114 11.22 -3.36 9.87
C ARG A 114 12.35 -2.74 10.67
N ASN A 115 13.07 -1.79 10.07
CA ASN A 115 14.15 -1.06 10.74
C ASN A 115 13.64 -0.18 11.89
N ASP A 116 12.49 0.45 11.70
CA ASP A 116 11.82 1.29 12.72
C ASP A 116 11.10 0.50 13.82
N ARG A 117 11.07 -0.83 13.72
CA ARG A 117 10.31 -1.74 14.61
C ARG A 117 8.84 -1.34 14.72
N THR A 118 8.21 -1.00 13.60
CA THR A 118 6.78 -0.65 13.54
C THR A 118 5.95 -1.81 13.03
N LEU A 119 5.71 -2.80 13.89
CA LEU A 119 5.15 -4.10 13.48
C LEU A 119 3.79 -4.01 12.78
N MET A 120 2.93 -3.06 13.16
CA MET A 120 1.63 -2.88 12.48
C MET A 120 1.76 -2.36 11.04
N HIS A 121 2.65 -1.39 10.81
CA HIS A 121 2.92 -0.88 9.47
C HIS A 121 3.67 -1.90 8.62
N LEU A 122 4.59 -2.63 9.25
CA LEU A 122 5.28 -3.77 8.65
C LEU A 122 4.29 -4.84 8.17
N ALA A 123 3.35 -5.25 9.03
CA ALA A 123 2.34 -6.25 8.70
C ALA A 123 1.47 -5.82 7.50
N GLY A 124 0.98 -4.58 7.51
CA GLY A 124 0.23 -4.03 6.37
C GLY A 124 1.05 -3.84 5.09
N ALA A 125 2.38 -3.75 5.18
CA ALA A 125 3.27 -3.81 4.01
C ALA A 125 3.44 -5.22 3.48
N CYS A 126 3.64 -6.20 4.35
CA CYS A 126 3.69 -7.61 3.95
C CYS A 126 2.37 -8.08 3.33
N GLU A 127 1.22 -7.67 3.86
CA GLU A 127 -0.10 -7.99 3.31
C GLU A 127 -0.24 -7.48 1.88
N MET A 128 0.07 -6.20 1.62
CA MET A 128 -0.01 -5.66 0.27
C MET A 128 0.99 -6.26 -0.71
N ILE A 129 2.18 -6.66 -0.24
CA ILE A 129 3.15 -7.43 -1.05
C ILE A 129 2.52 -8.75 -1.51
N TYR A 130 1.84 -9.46 -0.61
CA TYR A 130 1.12 -10.68 -0.93
C TYR A 130 -0.01 -10.41 -1.95
N VAL A 131 -0.83 -9.37 -1.73
CA VAL A 131 -1.92 -9.01 -2.65
C VAL A 131 -1.39 -8.67 -4.04
N CYS A 132 -0.29 -7.91 -4.15
CA CYS A 132 0.35 -7.63 -5.44
C CYS A 132 0.87 -8.90 -6.10
N ALA A 133 1.57 -9.77 -5.36
CA ALA A 133 2.08 -11.03 -5.87
C ALA A 133 0.95 -11.95 -6.39
N TYR A 134 -0.19 -11.96 -5.69
CA TYR A 134 -1.38 -12.68 -6.13
C TYR A 134 -2.00 -12.05 -7.39
N ALA A 135 -2.19 -10.73 -7.41
CA ALA A 135 -2.75 -10.01 -8.56
C ALA A 135 -1.90 -10.19 -9.84
N MET A 136 -0.59 -10.33 -9.69
CA MET A 136 0.35 -10.62 -10.77
C MET A 136 0.42 -12.11 -11.17
N ASN A 137 -0.33 -13.00 -10.51
CA ASN A 137 -0.27 -14.44 -10.70
C ASN A 137 1.17 -15.00 -10.61
N LEU A 138 1.95 -14.50 -9.64
CA LEU A 138 3.29 -15.05 -9.38
C LEU A 138 3.21 -16.54 -8.99
N GLY A 139 4.35 -17.23 -9.05
CA GLY A 139 4.42 -18.66 -8.74
C GLY A 139 3.76 -18.98 -7.40
N ARG A 140 2.95 -20.05 -7.34
CA ARG A 140 2.19 -20.44 -6.12
C ARG A 140 3.07 -20.52 -4.88
N ARG A 141 4.32 -20.96 -5.02
CA ARG A 141 5.31 -21.02 -3.92
C ARG A 141 5.70 -19.63 -3.42
N ASP A 142 5.90 -18.67 -4.31
CA ASP A 142 6.28 -17.30 -3.97
C ASP A 142 5.12 -16.58 -3.27
N VAL A 143 3.91 -16.70 -3.82
CA VAL A 143 2.67 -16.15 -3.24
C VAL A 143 2.45 -16.69 -1.82
N GLU A 144 2.60 -18.01 -1.65
CA GLU A 144 2.48 -18.67 -0.36
C GLU A 144 3.57 -18.21 0.64
N GLY A 145 4.79 -17.98 0.17
CA GLY A 145 5.86 -17.40 0.98
C GLY A 145 5.52 -15.99 1.46
N TYR A 146 4.98 -15.12 0.60
CA TYR A 146 4.54 -13.79 1.00
C TYR A 146 3.34 -13.83 1.96
N ARG A 147 2.41 -14.77 1.76
CA ARG A 147 1.27 -15.00 2.66
C ARG A 147 1.73 -15.36 4.07
N GLN A 148 2.68 -16.29 4.19
CA GLN A 148 3.25 -16.70 5.48
C GLN A 148 3.99 -15.55 6.16
N ALA A 149 4.79 -14.78 5.41
CA ALA A 149 5.48 -13.61 5.93
C ALA A 149 4.51 -12.53 6.46
N ALA A 150 3.37 -12.31 5.78
CA ALA A 150 2.33 -11.40 6.25
C ALA A 150 1.67 -11.90 7.53
N ALA A 151 1.32 -13.19 7.60
CA ALA A 151 0.73 -13.80 8.79
C ALA A 151 1.66 -13.69 10.01
N GLU A 152 2.95 -14.00 9.85
CA GLU A 152 3.95 -13.88 10.91
C GLU A 152 4.09 -12.44 11.42
N ALA A 153 4.11 -11.45 10.50
CA ALA A 153 4.19 -10.04 10.89
C ALA A 153 2.97 -9.58 11.69
N HIS A 154 1.75 -10.05 11.33
CA HIS A 154 0.53 -9.77 12.09
C HIS A 154 0.52 -10.42 13.46
N LEU A 155 0.97 -11.67 13.58
CA LEU A 155 1.05 -12.35 14.87
C LEU A 155 1.96 -11.57 15.83
N ARG A 156 3.15 -11.19 15.35
CA ARG A 156 4.10 -10.38 16.12
C ARG A 156 3.53 -9.02 16.52
N SER A 157 2.78 -8.36 15.63
CA SER A 157 2.18 -7.06 15.95
C SER A 157 1.08 -7.17 17.01
N VAL A 158 0.33 -8.28 17.02
CA VAL A 158 -0.68 -8.57 18.05
C VAL A 158 -0.03 -8.90 19.39
N GLU A 159 1.04 -9.68 19.40
CA GLU A 159 1.82 -9.99 20.62
C GLU A 159 2.36 -8.71 21.28
N GLU A 160 2.90 -7.77 20.49
CA GLU A 160 3.38 -6.47 21.00
C GLU A 160 2.24 -5.60 21.54
N SER A 161 1.04 -5.70 20.96
CA SER A 161 -0.14 -4.91 21.36
C SER A 161 -0.86 -5.49 22.58
N GLY A 162 -0.76 -6.80 22.83
CA GLY A 162 -1.38 -7.49 23.97
C GLY A 162 -0.88 -7.04 25.34
N GLY A 163 0.20 -6.25 25.41
CA GLY A 163 0.70 -5.65 26.65
C GLY A 163 0.21 -4.23 26.95
N THR A 164 -0.55 -3.58 26.05
CA THR A 164 -0.97 -2.17 26.23
C THR A 164 -2.49 -2.00 26.08
N SER A 165 -3.17 -1.77 27.21
CA SER A 165 -4.57 -1.34 27.29
C SER A 165 -4.74 0.05 26.67
N GLN A 166 -5.04 0.18 25.37
CA GLN A 166 -5.79 1.31 24.82
C GLN A 166 -6.19 1.13 23.33
N ALA A 167 -7.30 1.77 22.99
CA ALA A 167 -8.20 1.53 21.87
C ALA A 167 -7.82 1.97 20.42
N PRO A 168 -6.63 2.50 20.05
CA PRO A 168 -6.29 2.69 18.63
C PRO A 168 -6.22 1.37 17.83
N GLN A 169 -6.13 0.25 18.55
CA GLN A 169 -5.92 -1.12 18.06
C GLN A 169 -7.12 -1.72 17.29
N LEU A 170 -8.32 -1.13 17.39
CA LEU A 170 -9.51 -1.53 16.63
C LEU A 170 -9.55 -0.91 15.21
N GLN A 171 -9.01 0.29 15.04
CA GLN A 171 -8.99 1.00 13.76
C GLN A 171 -8.06 0.31 12.73
N GLN A 172 -6.97 -0.30 13.19
CA GLN A 172 -6.03 -1.06 12.36
C GLN A 172 -6.53 -2.48 12.04
N ARG A 173 -7.33 -3.07 12.93
CA ARG A 173 -8.03 -4.35 12.71
C ARG A 173 -9.13 -4.27 11.64
N LEU A 174 -9.67 -3.09 11.37
CA LEU A 174 -10.64 -2.87 10.29
C LEU A 174 -9.98 -2.83 8.90
N ASN A 175 -8.74 -2.32 8.80
CA ASN A 175 -8.04 -2.23 7.51
C ASN A 175 -7.60 -3.60 6.98
N SER A 176 -7.13 -4.51 7.84
CA SER A 176 -6.79 -5.87 7.43
C SER A 176 -8.05 -6.72 7.16
N ARG A 177 -9.12 -6.55 7.95
CA ARG A 177 -10.37 -7.30 7.72
C ARG A 177 -11.13 -6.83 6.48
N PHE A 178 -11.06 -5.55 6.11
CA PHE A 178 -11.72 -5.05 4.90
C PHE A 178 -11.05 -5.55 3.62
N VAL A 179 -9.71 -5.62 3.59
CA VAL A 179 -8.96 -6.17 2.45
C VAL A 179 -9.13 -7.68 2.35
N PHE A 180 -9.03 -8.41 3.47
CA PHE A 180 -9.34 -9.84 3.49
C PHE A 180 -10.79 -10.14 3.13
N TRP A 181 -11.75 -9.32 3.57
CA TRP A 181 -13.18 -9.47 3.24
C TRP A 181 -13.48 -9.13 1.77
N LEU A 182 -12.89 -8.07 1.20
CA LEU A 182 -12.99 -7.77 -0.23
C LEU A 182 -12.38 -8.88 -1.08
N TYR A 183 -11.30 -9.48 -0.62
CA TYR A 183 -10.61 -10.57 -1.29
C TYR A 183 -11.37 -11.91 -1.20
N ASP A 184 -11.86 -12.28 -0.01
CA ASP A 184 -12.74 -13.46 0.17
C ASP A 184 -14.07 -13.26 -0.55
N ALA A 185 -14.62 -12.04 -0.57
CA ALA A 185 -15.84 -11.73 -1.34
C ALA A 185 -15.59 -11.85 -2.84
N CYS A 186 -14.50 -11.27 -3.37
CA CYS A 186 -14.15 -11.39 -4.79
C CYS A 186 -13.86 -12.84 -5.19
N THR A 187 -13.15 -13.61 -4.36
CA THR A 187 -12.84 -15.02 -4.64
C THR A 187 -14.07 -15.91 -4.47
N ALA A 188 -14.95 -15.65 -3.50
CA ALA A 188 -16.21 -16.37 -3.33
C ALA A 188 -17.21 -16.06 -4.46
N GLU A 189 -17.25 -14.81 -4.93
CA GLU A 189 -18.11 -14.39 -6.03
C GLU A 189 -17.60 -14.92 -7.38
N ALA A 190 -16.28 -14.88 -7.62
CA ALA A 190 -15.67 -15.52 -8.80
C ALA A 190 -15.88 -17.05 -8.78
N ALA A 191 -15.66 -17.71 -7.63
CA ALA A 191 -15.91 -19.15 -7.49
C ALA A 191 -17.41 -19.49 -7.61
N SER A 192 -18.31 -18.60 -7.18
CA SER A 192 -19.76 -18.75 -7.32
C SER A 192 -20.23 -18.54 -8.76
N ALA A 193 -19.66 -17.58 -9.49
CA ALA A 193 -19.96 -17.32 -10.90
C ALA A 193 -19.48 -18.47 -11.80
N VAL A 194 -18.29 -19.03 -11.53
CA VAL A 194 -17.76 -20.22 -12.22
C VAL A 194 -18.64 -21.45 -11.93
N ARG A 195 -19.10 -21.64 -10.69
CA ARG A 195 -20.03 -22.74 -10.34
C ARG A 195 -21.41 -22.60 -10.97
N ARG A 196 -21.87 -21.38 -11.25
CA ARG A 196 -23.15 -21.09 -11.92
C ARG A 196 -23.06 -21.21 -13.45
N GLY A 197 -21.86 -21.37 -14.01
CA GLY A 197 -21.65 -21.41 -15.46
C GLY A 197 -21.83 -20.05 -16.16
N ASP A 198 -21.93 -18.96 -15.39
CA ASP A 198 -22.13 -17.60 -15.91
C ASP A 198 -20.85 -17.02 -16.54
N VAL A 199 -19.68 -17.57 -16.20
CA VAL A 199 -18.37 -17.10 -16.67
C VAL A 199 -17.46 -18.28 -16.97
N ASP A 200 -16.91 -18.28 -18.17
CA ASP A 200 -15.92 -19.26 -18.63
C ASP A 200 -14.60 -19.04 -17.87
N PRO A 201 -14.09 -20.03 -17.09
CA PRO A 201 -12.91 -19.85 -16.23
C PRO A 201 -11.65 -19.47 -17.01
N ASP A 202 -11.58 -19.83 -18.28
CA ASP A 202 -10.45 -19.49 -19.17
C ASP A 202 -10.45 -18.01 -19.58
N ARG A 203 -11.55 -17.29 -19.35
CA ARG A 203 -11.70 -15.86 -19.66
C ARG A 203 -11.36 -14.94 -18.48
N ILE A 204 -11.28 -15.47 -17.26
CA ILE A 204 -10.90 -14.73 -16.04
C ILE A 204 -9.36 -14.66 -15.90
N LEU A 205 -8.64 -15.66 -16.43
CA LEU A 205 -7.19 -15.77 -16.37
C LEU A 205 -6.46 -15.30 -17.63
N ALA A 206 -7.19 -14.93 -18.68
CA ALA A 206 -6.60 -14.29 -19.84
C ALA A 206 -6.29 -12.81 -19.51
N PRO A 207 -5.03 -12.35 -19.57
CA PRO A 207 -4.78 -10.92 -19.72
C PRO A 207 -5.40 -10.46 -21.07
N PRO A 208 -5.72 -9.16 -21.25
CA PRO A 208 -6.22 -8.67 -22.53
C PRO A 208 -5.28 -9.00 -23.69
#